data_AF-A0A3R9U358-F1
#
_entry.id   AF-A0A3R9U358-F1
#
_cell.length_a   1.000
_cell.length_b   1.000
_cell.length_c   1.000
_cell.angle_alpha   90.00
_cell.angle_beta   90.00
_cell.angle_gamma   90.00
#
_symmetry.space_group_name_H-M   'P 1'
#
loop_
_entity.id
_entity.type
_entity.pdbx_description
1 polymer ?
#
loop_
_entity_poly.entity_id
_entity_poly.type
_entity_poly.pdbx_seq_one_letter_code
_entity_poly.pdbx_strand_id
1 'polypeptide(L)' 'MGKNCQVMIMKNIQIQPLTIENFQPFGEVICCDGHDFFHINDAHTERYHALVETEIEGEAKAGISIFRNIKA' A
#
# COMPACT_ATOMS: atom_id res chain seq x y z
N MET A 1 -36.83 -35.75 5.99
CA MET A 1 -36.29 -35.02 4.81
C MET A 1 -36.32 -33.53 5.12
N GLY A 2 -35.35 -33.02 5.88
CA GLY A 2 -35.25 -31.60 6.24
C GLY A 2 -33.94 -31.05 5.72
N LYS A 3 -34.00 -30.18 4.71
CA LYS A 3 -32.81 -29.52 4.17
C LYS A 3 -32.42 -28.39 5.13
N ASN A 4 -31.33 -28.59 5.88
CA ASN A 4 -30.67 -27.51 6.62
C ASN A 4 -30.13 -26.50 5.60
N CYS A 5 -30.86 -25.41 5.40
CA CYS A 5 -30.39 -24.26 4.65
C CYS A 5 -29.48 -23.46 5.58
N GLN A 6 -28.16 -23.68 5.50
CA GLN A 6 -27.21 -22.74 6.08
C GLN A 6 -27.32 -21.42 5.32
N VAL A 7 -27.79 -20.39 6.01
CA VAL A 7 -27.77 -19.01 5.53
C VAL A 7 -26.30 -18.61 5.38
N MET A 8 -25.84 -18.49 4.14
CA MET A 8 -24.52 -17.93 3.82
C MET A 8 -24.54 -16.45 4.25
N ILE A 9 -23.92 -16.11 5.38
CA ILE A 9 -23.70 -14.72 5.75
C ILE A 9 -22.66 -14.16 4.78
N MET A 10 -23.11 -13.35 3.83
CA MET A 10 -22.23 -12.63 2.91
C MET A 10 -21.51 -11.55 3.72
N LYS A 11 -20.21 -11.72 3.93
CA LYS A 11 -19.39 -10.77 4.69
C LYS A 11 -19.11 -9.56 3.82
N ASN A 12 -19.84 -8.46 4.04
CA ASN A 12 -19.54 -7.19 3.38
C ASN A 12 -18.23 -6.62 3.95
N ILE A 13 -17.28 -6.33 3.06
CA ILE A 13 -16.05 -5.62 3.41
C ILE A 13 -16.31 -4.14 3.21
N GLN A 14 -16.15 -3.35 4.27
CA GLN A 14 -16.29 -1.90 4.21
C GLN A 14 -14.96 -1.29 3.76
N ILE A 15 -15.01 -0.49 2.69
CA ILE A 15 -13.84 0.27 2.23
C ILE A 15 -13.50 1.31 3.31
N GLN A 16 -12.21 1.41 3.66
CA GLN A 16 -11.70 2.38 4.62
C GLN A 16 -10.74 3.36 3.91
N PRO A 17 -10.55 4.58 4.43
CA PRO A 17 -9.52 5.49 3.95
C PRO A 17 -8.12 4.86 4.08
N LEU A 18 -7.28 5.06 3.07
CA LEU A 18 -5.87 4.71 3.14
C LEU A 18 -5.13 5.77 3.96
N THR A 19 -4.69 5.40 5.16
CA THR A 19 -3.78 6.20 6.01
C THR A 19 -2.62 5.34 6.45
N ILE A 20 -1.52 5.97 6.88
CA ILE A 20 -0.35 5.27 7.42
C ILE A 20 -0.76 4.36 8.59
N GLU A 21 -1.60 4.86 9.49
CA GLU A 21 -2.05 4.15 10.70
C GLU A 21 -2.95 2.95 10.36
N ASN A 22 -3.89 3.15 9.43
CA ASN A 22 -4.80 2.07 9.01
C ASN A 22 -4.08 0.97 8.23
N PHE A 23 -2.97 1.32 7.55
CA PHE A 23 -2.25 0.39 6.68
C PHE A 23 -1.02 -0.26 7.34
N GLN A 24 -0.53 0.27 8.45
CA GLN A 24 0.63 -0.21 9.22
C GLN A 24 0.74 -1.74 9.36
N PRO A 25 -0.35 -2.49 9.64
CA PRO A 25 -0.27 -3.96 9.75
C PRO A 25 0.04 -4.70 8.45
N PHE A 26 -0.06 -4.03 7.29
CA PHE A 26 0.07 -4.60 5.95
C PHE A 26 1.29 -4.09 5.20
N GLY A 27 1.91 -3.00 5.67
CA GLY A 27 3.08 -2.37 5.08
C GLY A 27 3.01 -0.84 5.16
N GLU A 28 3.70 -0.18 4.26
CA GLU A 28 3.85 1.28 4.24
C GLU A 28 2.97 1.94 3.17
N VAL A 29 2.64 3.22 3.41
CA VAL A 29 1.98 4.09 2.43
C VAL A 29 3.01 5.05 1.84
N ILE A 30 3.21 4.98 0.52
CA ILE A 30 4.07 5.91 -0.22
C ILE A 30 3.29 7.21 -0.48
N CYS A 31 3.52 8.22 0.35
CA CYS A 31 2.93 9.55 0.21
C CYS A 31 3.86 10.61 0.83
N CYS A 32 3.56 11.89 0.58
CA CYS A 32 4.23 13.00 1.27
C CYS A 32 3.58 13.26 2.64
N ASP A 33 2.24 13.21 2.70
CA ASP A 33 1.49 13.49 3.93
C ASP A 33 1.88 12.51 5.04
N GLY A 34 2.19 13.05 6.22
CA GLY A 34 2.55 12.26 7.40
C GLY A 34 3.99 11.72 7.42
N HIS A 35 4.80 12.01 6.41
CA HIS A 35 6.21 11.61 6.36
C HIS A 35 7.15 12.80 6.57
N ASP A 36 8.28 12.55 7.22
CA ASP A 36 9.34 13.53 7.37
C ASP A 36 10.04 13.80 6.03
N PHE A 37 10.53 15.03 5.88
CA PHE A 37 11.33 15.43 4.73
C PHE A 37 12.47 16.35 5.16
N PHE A 38 13.41 16.54 4.23
CA PHE A 38 14.39 17.61 4.34
C PHE A 38 14.50 18.35 3.01
N HIS A 39 14.87 19.62 3.10
CA HIS A 39 15.08 20.47 1.95
C HIS A 39 16.38 20.12 1.22
N ILE A 40 16.34 20.14 -0.11
CA ILE A 40 17.49 20.09 -1.01
C ILE A 40 17.39 21.24 -2.03
N ASN A 41 18.48 21.49 -2.78
CA ASN A 41 18.52 22.50 -3.84
C ASN A 41 18.08 23.90 -3.34
N ASP A 42 18.74 24.40 -2.30
CA ASP A 42 18.42 25.69 -1.65
C ASP A 42 16.94 25.84 -1.26
N ALA A 43 16.37 24.76 -0.72
CA ALA A 43 14.97 24.68 -0.30
C ALA A 43 13.92 24.83 -1.41
N HIS A 44 14.31 24.67 -2.68
CA HIS A 44 13.36 24.55 -3.79
C HIS A 44 12.75 23.16 -3.93
N THR A 45 13.21 22.18 -3.14
CA THR A 45 12.70 20.80 -3.23
C THR A 45 12.69 20.15 -1.85
N GLU A 46 11.58 19.51 -1.50
CA GLU A 46 11.46 18.62 -0.36
C GLU A 46 11.80 17.20 -0.78
N ARG A 47 12.69 16.54 -0.03
CA ARG A 47 13.04 15.14 -0.25
C ARG A 47 12.45 14.29 0.88
N TYR A 48 11.43 13.52 0.52
CA TYR A 48 10.85 12.45 1.33
C TYR A 48 11.69 11.19 1.11
N HIS A 49 12.64 10.96 2.02
CA HIS A 49 13.66 9.94 1.82
C HIS A 49 13.22 8.59 2.36
N ALA A 50 13.46 7.53 1.57
CA ALA A 50 13.29 6.14 2.00
C ALA A 50 11.89 5.85 2.57
N LEU A 51 10.84 6.33 1.88
CA LEU A 51 9.44 6.05 2.24
C LEU A 51 9.12 4.55 2.35
N VAL A 52 9.87 3.72 1.62
CA VAL A 52 9.84 2.25 1.68
C VAL A 52 11.25 1.69 1.48
N GLU A 53 11.48 0.51 2.05
CA GLU A 53 12.65 -0.31 1.78
C GLU A 53 12.24 -1.54 0.96
N THR A 54 13.04 -1.92 -0.04
CA THR A 54 12.74 -3.09 -0.87
C THR A 54 13.23 -4.35 -0.17
N GLU A 55 12.31 -5.20 0.27
CA GLU A 55 12.62 -6.53 0.80
C GLU A 55 12.68 -7.56 -0.33
N ILE A 56 13.81 -8.25 -0.47
CA ILE A 56 14.07 -9.21 -1.55
C ILE A 56 14.79 -10.43 -0.97
N GLU A 57 14.30 -11.62 -1.27
CA GLU A 57 14.91 -12.89 -0.83
C GLU A 57 15.81 -13.50 -1.91
N GLY A 58 16.95 -14.08 -1.50
CA GLY A 58 17.89 -14.77 -2.37
C GLY A 58 18.75 -13.86 -3.25
N GLU A 59 19.36 -14.42 -4.30
CA GLU A 59 20.20 -13.68 -5.26
C GLU A 59 19.34 -12.94 -6.31
N ALA A 60 18.41 -12.11 -5.85
CA ALA A 60 17.50 -11.35 -6.70
C ALA A 60 17.85 -9.85 -6.74
N LYS A 61 17.28 -9.14 -7.72
CA LYS A 61 17.48 -7.70 -7.94
C LYS A 61 16.13 -6.98 -7.88
N ALA A 62 16.12 -5.76 -7.34
CA ALA A 62 14.94 -4.90 -7.38
C ALA A 62 14.62 -4.51 -8.83
N GLY A 63 13.43 -4.87 -9.30
CA GLY A 63 12.89 -4.44 -10.60
C GLY A 63 11.92 -3.28 -10.42
N ILE A 64 11.95 -2.32 -11.35
CA ILE A 64 10.96 -1.23 -11.45
C ILE A 64 10.19 -1.43 -12.75
N SER A 65 8.85 -1.46 -12.67
CA SER A 65 7.98 -1.78 -13.80
C SER A 65 6.67 -1.01 -13.71
N ILE A 66 5.99 -0.82 -14.84
CA ILE A 66 4.67 -0.19 -14.91
C ILE A 66 3.66 -1.25 -15.34
N PHE A 67 2.59 -1.39 -14.56
CA PHE A 67 1.46 -2.24 -14.88
C PHE A 67 0.32 -1.37 -15.41
N ARG A 68 -0.18 -1.67 -16.61
CA ARG A 68 -1.32 -0.98 -17.22
C ARG A 68 -2.48 -1.96 -17.34
N ASN A 69 -3.60 -1.68 -16.66
CA ASN A 69 -4.83 -2.44 -16.87
C ASN A 69 -5.43 -2.06 -18.24
N ILE A 70 -5.67 -3.07 -19.10
CA ILE A 70 -6.25 -2.89 -20.45
C ILE A 70 -7.71 -3.36 -20.53
N LYS A 71 -8.28 -3.84 -19.41
CA LYS A 71 -9.70 -4.18 -19.31
C LYS A 71 -10.46 -2.98 -18.75
N ALA A 72 -11.59 -2.67 -19.39
CA ALA A 72 -12.58 -1.71 -18.91
C ALA A 72 -13.38 -2.26 -17.73
#